data_AF-A0A2V8FZD4-F1
#
_entry.id   AF-A0A2V8FZD4-F1
#
_cell.length_a   1.000
_cell.length_b   1.000
_cell.length_c   1.000
_cell.angle_alpha   90.00
_cell.angle_beta   90.00
_cell.angle_gamma   90.00
#
_symmetry.space_group_name_H-M   'P 1'
#
loop_
_entity.id
_entity.type
_entity.pdbx_description
1 polymer ?
#
loop_
_entity_poly.entity_id
_entity_poly.type
_entity_poly.pdbx_seq_one_letter_code
_entity_poly.pdbx_strand_id
1 'polypeptide(L)'
;GDNCVLANNCSRMKNALQSDPVATGPADSRFISVAYIGDLDGRVWRFDFDLDTSVPPAPIFKSGTNPTKLYEDTANHQPIFSSMATVNVGGVHQYIFFGTGSDLLPSNGVSQAYKLVGVLDNGGTGTVTFNPILLKVDGSGDDEKVPAVAGDIVFFTTTSFKPQTPCTAPDAKLYALTFIGGPAYDTNADNKFDSSDSTLVKTLIGVRATAPFIVDQHLVFGVGTNLQMFGDKDDFNNGVGQAGVRILSWREIR
;
A
#
# COMPACT_ATOMS: atom_id res chain seq x y z
N GLY A 1 -13.47 17.31 23.06
CA GLY A 1 -14.48 16.79 22.12
C GLY A 1 -14.56 17.85 21.06
N ASP A 2 -13.69 17.73 20.06
CA ASP A 2 -13.24 18.90 19.32
C ASP A 2 -13.94 18.88 17.96
N ASN A 3 -15.03 19.64 17.92
CA ASN A 3 -15.85 19.76 16.74
C ASN A 3 -15.08 20.57 15.69
N CYS A 4 -14.62 19.89 14.63
CA CYS A 4 -13.87 20.48 13.52
C CYS A 4 -14.60 21.66 12.87
N VAL A 5 -15.94 21.68 12.98
CA VAL A 5 -16.80 22.76 12.49
C VAL A 5 -16.48 24.10 13.18
N LEU A 6 -16.10 24.08 14.47
CA LEU A 6 -15.78 25.30 15.21
C LEU A 6 -14.34 25.78 15.01
N ALA A 7 -13.41 24.86 14.72
CA ALA A 7 -11.99 25.21 14.57
C ALA A 7 -11.62 25.69 13.17
N ASN A 8 -12.45 25.40 12.17
CA ASN A 8 -12.16 25.56 10.73
C ASN A 8 -10.73 25.08 10.37
N ASN A 9 -10.26 24.06 11.11
CA ASN A 9 -8.91 23.57 11.07
C ASN A 9 -8.90 22.10 11.46
N CYS A 10 -8.84 21.23 10.44
CA CYS A 10 -8.81 19.79 10.59
C CYS A 10 -7.50 19.27 11.22
N SER A 11 -6.45 20.09 11.33
CA SER A 11 -5.22 19.73 12.06
C SER A 11 -5.40 19.71 13.58
N ARG A 12 -6.58 20.07 14.07
CA ARG A 12 -6.99 19.97 15.48
C ARG A 12 -7.88 18.76 15.76
N MET A 13 -8.05 17.85 14.81
CA MET A 13 -8.62 16.54 15.13
C MET A 13 -7.72 15.85 16.15
N LYS A 14 -8.32 15.27 17.20
CA LYS A 14 -7.59 14.41 18.12
C LYS A 14 -6.99 13.28 17.29
N ASN A 15 -5.66 13.12 17.33
CA ASN A 15 -5.00 12.04 16.62
C ASN A 15 -5.61 10.69 17.04
N ALA A 16 -5.75 9.80 16.06
CA ALA A 16 -6.32 8.47 16.19
C ALA A 16 -5.57 7.52 15.26
N LEU A 17 -5.41 6.29 15.74
CA LEU A 17 -5.05 5.16 14.87
C LEU A 17 -6.25 4.91 13.97
N GLN A 18 -6.10 5.16 12.67
CA GLN A 18 -7.23 5.29 11.75
C GLN A 18 -7.17 4.28 10.60
N SER A 19 -5.98 3.88 10.16
CA SER A 19 -5.86 2.87 9.12
C SER A 19 -6.29 1.50 9.63
N ASP A 20 -6.63 0.61 8.71
CA ASP A 20 -6.73 -0.81 9.05
C ASP A 20 -5.35 -1.32 9.52
N PRO A 21 -5.28 -2.10 10.61
CA PRO A 21 -4.03 -2.69 11.04
C PRO A 21 -3.63 -3.84 10.11
N VAL A 22 -2.35 -3.93 9.79
CA VAL A 22 -1.78 -5.11 9.13
C VAL A 22 -0.92 -5.87 10.13
N ALA A 23 -1.12 -7.18 10.21
CA ALA A 23 -0.46 -8.03 11.19
C ALA A 23 0.38 -9.11 10.49
N THR A 24 1.57 -9.38 11.02
CA THR A 24 2.51 -10.36 10.47
C THR A 24 3.17 -11.16 11.60
N GLY A 25 3.77 -12.29 11.22
CA GLY A 25 4.43 -13.22 12.12
C GLY A 25 5.55 -13.97 11.40
N PRO A 26 6.29 -14.83 12.13
CA PRO A 26 7.30 -15.69 11.53
C PRO A 26 6.71 -16.57 10.41
N ALA A 27 7.52 -16.89 9.40
CA ALA A 27 7.14 -17.88 8.40
C ALA A 27 6.74 -19.21 9.07
N ASP A 28 5.76 -19.89 8.50
CA ASP A 28 5.22 -21.17 8.98
C ASP A 28 4.65 -21.12 10.42
N SER A 29 4.35 -19.93 10.93
CA SER A 29 3.68 -19.74 12.21
C SER A 29 2.28 -19.19 12.03
N ARG A 30 1.33 -19.74 12.78
CA ARG A 30 -0.02 -19.16 12.91
C ARG A 30 -0.08 -17.94 13.84
N PHE A 31 1.02 -17.66 14.53
CA PHE A 31 1.08 -16.61 15.56
C PHE A 31 1.55 -15.29 14.96
N ILE A 32 0.76 -14.25 15.21
CA ILE A 32 1.12 -12.86 14.93
C ILE A 32 2.10 -12.39 16.00
N SER A 33 3.23 -11.81 15.58
CA SER A 33 4.22 -11.22 16.48
C SER A 33 4.32 -9.71 16.33
N VAL A 34 3.83 -9.14 15.23
CA VAL A 34 3.89 -7.70 14.96
C VAL A 34 2.62 -7.23 14.29
N ALA A 35 2.14 -6.03 14.63
CA ALA A 35 1.16 -5.31 13.80
C ALA A 35 1.61 -3.87 13.54
N TYR A 36 1.17 -3.35 12.40
CA TYR A 36 1.40 -1.98 11.96
C TYR A 36 0.08 -1.27 11.75
N ILE A 37 -0.02 -0.01 12.19
CA ILE A 37 -1.21 0.82 12.01
C ILE A 37 -0.82 2.29 11.84
N GLY A 38 -1.51 2.96 10.92
CA GLY A 38 -1.32 4.35 10.55
C GLY A 38 -2.24 5.27 11.36
N ASP A 39 -1.79 6.50 11.58
CA ASP A 39 -2.55 7.51 12.30
C ASP A 39 -2.89 8.76 11.45
N LEU A 40 -3.71 9.64 12.01
CA LEU A 40 -4.16 10.87 11.35
C LEU A 40 -3.07 11.94 11.23
N ASP A 41 -1.96 11.80 11.95
CA ASP A 41 -0.81 12.71 11.90
C ASP A 41 0.28 12.24 10.90
N GLY A 42 0.02 11.17 10.16
CA GLY A 42 0.96 10.62 9.17
C GLY A 42 2.09 9.81 9.77
N ARG A 43 1.84 9.14 10.91
CA ARG A 43 2.76 8.20 11.53
C ARG A 43 2.32 6.76 11.28
N VAL A 44 3.29 5.88 11.13
CA VAL A 44 3.07 4.43 11.20
C VAL A 44 3.65 3.92 12.50
N TRP A 45 2.83 3.21 13.24
CA TRP A 45 3.15 2.61 14.52
C TRP A 45 3.31 1.10 14.36
N ARG A 46 4.32 0.55 15.03
CA ARG A 46 4.61 -0.87 15.15
C ARG A 46 4.35 -1.33 16.58
N PHE A 47 3.60 -2.41 16.72
CA PHE A 47 3.28 -3.04 18.00
C PHE A 47 3.83 -4.45 18.01
N ASP A 48 4.64 -4.77 19.02
CA ASP A 48 5.13 -6.13 19.27
C ASP A 48 4.14 -6.91 20.12
N PHE A 49 3.88 -8.14 19.69
CA PHE A 49 3.08 -9.11 20.42
C PHE A 49 3.93 -10.29 20.85
N ASP A 50 3.52 -10.87 21.97
CA ASP A 50 4.01 -12.14 22.48
C ASP A 50 2.82 -13.06 22.77
N LEU A 51 3.10 -14.33 23.04
CA LEU A 51 2.07 -15.28 23.44
C LEU A 51 2.15 -15.50 24.95
N ASP A 52 1.07 -15.17 25.67
CA ASP A 52 0.93 -15.64 27.04
C ASP A 52 0.81 -17.17 27.04
N THR A 53 1.63 -17.81 27.88
CA THR A 53 1.69 -19.27 28.01
C THR A 53 0.70 -19.82 29.03
N SER A 54 -0.08 -18.94 29.68
CA SER A 54 -1.23 -19.35 30.48
C SER A 54 -2.25 -20.12 29.61
N VAL A 55 -3.09 -20.95 30.24
CA VAL A 55 -4.06 -21.80 29.52
C VAL A 55 -5.47 -21.23 29.69
N PRO A 56 -6.18 -20.84 28.61
CA PRO A 56 -5.78 -20.90 27.20
C PRO A 56 -4.80 -19.77 26.81
N PRO A 57 -3.86 -20.02 25.88
CA PRO A 57 -2.88 -19.03 25.47
C PRO A 57 -3.55 -17.86 24.76
N ALA A 58 -3.10 -16.65 25.06
CA ALA A 58 -3.65 -15.41 24.54
C ALA A 58 -2.55 -14.48 24.01
N PRO A 59 -2.81 -13.72 22.93
CA PRO A 59 -1.87 -12.71 22.48
C PRO A 59 -1.80 -11.58 23.51
N ILE A 60 -0.58 -11.16 23.84
CA ILE A 60 -0.29 -10.04 24.73
C ILE A 60 0.65 -9.06 24.04
N PHE A 61 0.64 -7.79 24.46
CA PHE A 61 1.73 -6.90 24.08
C PHE A 61 3.03 -7.40 24.68
N LYS A 62 4.10 -7.36 23.90
CA LYS A 62 5.41 -7.83 24.34
C LYS A 62 5.91 -7.00 25.50
N SER A 63 6.11 -7.65 26.65
CA SER A 63 6.54 -6.98 27.87
C SER A 63 7.87 -6.26 27.68
N GLY A 64 8.00 -5.07 28.29
CA GLY A 64 9.20 -4.24 28.19
C GLY A 64 9.40 -3.55 26.85
N THR A 65 8.43 -3.62 25.93
CA THR A 65 8.44 -2.87 24.67
C THR A 65 7.36 -1.79 24.67
N ASN A 66 7.70 -0.62 24.14
CA ASN A 66 6.72 0.42 23.82
C ASN A 66 6.39 0.34 22.32
N PRO A 67 5.20 0.80 21.90
CA PRO A 67 4.91 0.98 20.50
C PRO A 67 6.03 1.79 19.83
N THR A 68 6.53 1.26 18.72
CA THR A 68 7.61 1.89 17.97
C THR A 68 7.01 2.78 16.88
N LYS A 69 7.38 4.05 16.86
CA LYS A 69 7.05 4.93 15.74
C LYS A 69 7.96 4.58 14.56
N LEU A 70 7.46 3.72 13.68
CA LEU A 70 8.20 3.19 12.55
C LEU A 70 8.48 4.29 11.51
N TYR A 71 7.52 5.18 11.29
CA TYR A 71 7.61 6.28 10.32
C TYR A 71 6.84 7.52 10.81
N GLU A 72 7.24 8.70 10.34
CA GLU A 72 6.53 9.97 10.51
C GLU A 72 6.75 10.88 9.30
N ASP A 73 5.66 11.36 8.70
CA ASP A 73 5.70 12.42 7.68
C ASP A 73 5.89 13.79 8.35
N THR A 74 7.12 14.13 8.70
CA THR A 74 7.45 15.38 9.41
C THR A 74 7.18 16.65 8.61
N ALA A 75 7.05 16.53 7.28
CA ALA A 75 6.84 17.68 6.40
C ALA A 75 5.38 18.12 6.37
N ASN A 76 4.47 17.17 6.09
CA ASN A 76 3.09 17.49 5.78
C ASN A 76 2.07 16.83 6.72
N HIS A 77 2.51 15.92 7.60
CA HIS A 77 1.66 15.17 8.53
C HIS A 77 0.42 14.58 7.84
N GLN A 78 0.62 13.99 6.65
CA GLN A 78 -0.49 13.48 5.84
C GLN A 78 -1.12 12.26 6.51
N PRO A 79 -2.44 12.25 6.74
CA PRO A 79 -3.11 11.14 7.42
C PRO A 79 -2.97 9.83 6.64
N ILE A 80 -2.95 8.71 7.35
CA ILE A 80 -2.91 7.36 6.76
C ILE A 80 -4.24 6.67 7.02
N PHE A 81 -5.08 6.59 5.99
CA PHE A 81 -6.38 5.91 6.04
C PHE A 81 -6.34 4.53 5.38
N SER A 82 -5.54 4.40 4.31
CA SER A 82 -5.49 3.17 3.52
C SER A 82 -4.95 1.99 4.34
N SER A 83 -5.50 0.81 4.07
CA SER A 83 -4.87 -0.45 4.46
C SER A 83 -3.41 -0.50 3.99
N MET A 84 -2.57 -1.16 4.77
CA MET A 84 -1.15 -1.33 4.46
C MET A 84 -0.87 -2.72 3.92
N ALA A 85 0.19 -2.84 3.16
CA ALA A 85 0.69 -4.11 2.68
C ALA A 85 2.08 -4.38 3.26
N THR A 86 2.39 -5.65 3.53
CA THR A 86 3.69 -6.03 4.07
C THR A 86 4.27 -7.24 3.34
N VAL A 87 5.60 -7.31 3.25
CA VAL A 87 6.32 -8.46 2.70
C VAL A 87 7.54 -8.76 3.54
N ASN A 88 7.76 -10.05 3.78
CA ASN A 88 8.99 -10.53 4.38
C ASN A 88 9.89 -11.10 3.29
N VAL A 89 11.05 -10.49 3.09
CA VAL A 89 12.05 -10.90 2.09
C VAL A 89 13.19 -11.62 2.80
N GLY A 90 13.43 -12.87 2.40
CA GLY A 90 14.53 -13.70 2.90
C GLY A 90 14.45 -14.08 4.38
N GLY A 91 13.28 -13.95 5.03
CA GLY A 91 13.12 -14.25 6.46
C GLY A 91 13.61 -13.15 7.41
N VAL A 92 14.25 -12.09 6.87
CA VAL A 92 14.99 -11.10 7.66
C VAL A 92 14.57 -9.66 7.40
N HIS A 93 14.03 -9.35 6.22
CA HIS A 93 13.67 -7.98 5.87
C HIS A 93 12.16 -7.83 5.77
N GLN A 94 11.58 -7.10 6.72
CA GLN A 94 10.15 -6.81 6.75
C GLN A 94 9.90 -5.43 6.13
N TYR A 95 9.30 -5.40 4.95
CA TYR A 95 8.88 -4.15 4.31
C TYR A 95 7.40 -3.87 4.56
N ILE A 96 7.08 -2.59 4.73
CA ILE A 96 5.74 -2.07 4.95
C ILE A 96 5.49 -1.00 3.89
N PHE A 97 4.36 -1.11 3.19
CA PHE A 97 3.93 -0.18 2.15
C PHE A 97 2.59 0.42 2.50
N PHE A 98 2.47 1.75 2.37
CA PHE A 98 1.26 2.47 2.73
C PHE A 98 1.11 3.73 1.89
N GLY A 99 -0.15 4.08 1.58
CA GLY A 99 -0.51 5.34 0.96
C GLY A 99 -0.85 6.39 2.01
N THR A 100 -0.39 7.61 1.82
CA THR A 100 -0.88 8.77 2.57
C THR A 100 -2.12 9.37 1.88
N GLY A 101 -2.96 10.08 2.63
CA GLY A 101 -4.21 10.65 2.13
C GLY A 101 -5.37 9.66 2.08
N SER A 102 -6.49 10.10 1.48
CA SER A 102 -7.70 9.30 1.21
C SER A 102 -8.61 10.05 0.23
N ASP A 103 -9.38 9.30 -0.58
CA ASP A 103 -10.48 9.80 -1.41
C ASP A 103 -11.69 10.33 -0.62
N LEU A 104 -11.77 9.99 0.67
CA LEU A 104 -12.79 10.46 1.60
C LEU A 104 -12.48 11.87 2.12
N LEU A 105 -11.26 12.38 1.88
CA LEU A 105 -10.90 13.74 2.26
C LEU A 105 -11.54 14.75 1.29
N PRO A 106 -12.06 15.89 1.79
CA PRO A 106 -12.59 16.93 0.92
C PRO A 106 -11.54 17.40 -0.09
N SER A 107 -11.81 17.21 -1.39
CA SER A 107 -10.91 17.59 -2.48
C SER A 107 -10.96 19.09 -2.82
N ASN A 108 -11.82 19.87 -2.15
CA ASN A 108 -12.01 21.29 -2.39
C ASN A 108 -11.01 22.14 -1.62
N GLY A 109 -10.08 22.78 -2.34
CA GLY A 109 -9.16 23.77 -1.75
C GLY A 109 -7.93 23.19 -1.04
N VAL A 110 -7.73 21.88 -1.09
CA VAL A 110 -6.46 21.24 -0.76
C VAL A 110 -5.62 21.21 -2.04
N SER A 111 -4.32 21.53 -2.00
CA SER A 111 -3.40 21.29 -3.13
C SER A 111 -2.19 20.51 -2.67
N GLN A 112 -2.44 19.24 -2.35
CA GLN A 112 -1.46 18.38 -1.71
C GLN A 112 -1.18 17.16 -2.57
N ALA A 113 0.11 16.86 -2.74
CA ALA A 113 0.57 15.63 -3.36
C ALA A 113 0.71 14.55 -2.27
N TYR A 114 -0.02 13.45 -2.40
CA TYR A 114 0.12 12.31 -1.51
C TYR A 114 1.35 11.47 -1.86
N LYS A 115 1.66 10.45 -1.07
CA LYS A 115 2.84 9.59 -1.23
C LYS A 115 2.43 8.15 -1.09
N LEU A 116 3.02 7.28 -1.89
CA LEU A 116 3.16 5.88 -1.54
C LEU A 116 4.51 5.79 -0.85
N VAL A 117 4.59 5.14 0.29
CA VAL A 117 5.83 5.03 1.06
C VAL A 117 6.14 3.55 1.27
N GLY A 118 7.39 3.18 1.03
CA GLY A 118 7.96 1.90 1.43
C GLY A 118 8.92 2.10 2.59
N VAL A 119 8.77 1.32 3.66
CA VAL A 119 9.61 1.37 4.86
C VAL A 119 10.09 -0.02 5.19
N LEU A 120 11.40 -0.17 5.37
CA LEU A 120 12.02 -1.37 5.94
C LEU A 120 12.01 -1.27 7.47
N ASP A 121 11.37 -2.24 8.12
CA ASP A 121 11.39 -2.41 9.58
C ASP A 121 12.65 -3.16 10.01
N ASN A 122 13.49 -2.46 10.77
CA ASN A 122 14.73 -2.95 11.36
C ASN A 122 14.62 -3.12 12.90
N GLY A 123 13.39 -3.17 13.44
CA GLY A 123 13.12 -3.29 14.88
C GLY A 123 13.13 -1.96 15.66
N GLY A 124 13.25 -0.83 14.97
CA GLY A 124 13.27 0.52 15.55
C GLY A 124 12.54 1.51 14.64
N THR A 125 13.04 2.75 14.53
CA THR A 125 12.58 3.65 13.46
C THR A 125 12.96 3.02 12.11
N GLY A 126 11.97 2.86 11.24
CA GLY A 126 12.15 2.22 9.96
C GLY A 126 12.99 3.05 8.99
N THR A 127 13.53 2.40 7.98
CA THR A 127 14.26 3.05 6.89
C THR A 127 13.35 3.20 5.68
N VAL A 128 13.10 4.43 5.23
CA VAL A 128 12.33 4.67 4.00
C VAL A 128 13.13 4.13 2.80
N THR A 129 12.55 3.17 2.08
CA THR A 129 13.18 2.55 0.90
C THR A 129 12.76 3.25 -0.38
N PHE A 130 11.55 3.81 -0.42
CA PHE A 130 11.08 4.70 -1.48
C PHE A 130 9.89 5.55 -0.99
N ASN A 131 9.63 6.67 -1.67
CA ASN A 131 8.50 7.56 -1.36
C ASN A 131 7.94 8.32 -2.59
N PRO A 132 7.59 7.64 -3.70
CA PRO A 132 7.16 8.32 -4.91
C PRO A 132 5.97 9.23 -4.62
N ILE A 133 6.10 10.47 -5.09
CA ILE A 133 5.04 11.45 -5.03
C ILE A 133 3.91 10.97 -5.93
N LEU A 134 2.74 10.91 -5.34
CA LEU A 134 1.48 10.70 -6.00
C LEU A 134 0.96 12.05 -6.45
N LEU A 135 0.27 12.09 -7.57
CA LEU A 135 -0.19 13.35 -8.15
C LEU A 135 -1.07 14.13 -7.16
N LYS A 136 -1.20 15.44 -7.40
CA LYS A 136 -1.83 16.34 -6.46
C LYS A 136 -3.34 16.15 -6.43
N VAL A 137 -3.89 16.16 -5.22
CA VAL A 137 -5.30 16.42 -4.97
C VAL A 137 -5.48 17.92 -4.91
N ASP A 138 -5.77 18.52 -6.04
CA ASP A 138 -6.06 19.95 -6.14
C ASP A 138 -7.18 20.28 -7.11
N GLY A 139 -7.98 19.27 -7.49
CA GLY A 139 -8.84 19.43 -8.63
C GLY A 139 -8.03 19.86 -9.86
N SER A 140 -6.80 19.35 -10.03
CA SER A 140 -6.06 19.38 -11.31
C SER A 140 -5.47 18.03 -11.74
N GLY A 141 -5.65 16.95 -10.97
CA GLY A 141 -5.15 15.61 -11.30
C GLY A 141 -5.35 14.60 -10.18
N ASP A 142 -4.78 13.40 -10.35
CA ASP A 142 -5.12 12.12 -9.71
C ASP A 142 -5.19 12.08 -8.18
N ASP A 143 -6.15 11.30 -7.66
CA ASP A 143 -6.40 11.03 -6.24
C ASP A 143 -6.52 9.51 -5.96
N GLU A 144 -6.25 9.17 -4.70
CA GLU A 144 -6.26 7.88 -4.00
C GLU A 144 -5.32 6.78 -4.49
N LYS A 145 -4.63 6.14 -3.53
CA LYS A 145 -3.87 4.90 -3.74
C LYS A 145 -3.98 3.98 -2.53
N VAL A 146 -4.40 2.75 -2.78
CA VAL A 146 -4.32 1.66 -1.83
C VAL A 146 -3.33 0.64 -2.39
N PRO A 147 -2.21 0.35 -1.71
CA PRO A 147 -1.27 -0.65 -2.17
C PRO A 147 -1.76 -2.07 -1.87
N ALA A 148 -1.35 -3.00 -2.73
CA ALA A 148 -1.39 -4.43 -2.51
C ALA A 148 -0.03 -5.03 -2.84
N VAL A 149 0.28 -6.19 -2.27
CA VAL A 149 1.58 -6.84 -2.51
C VAL A 149 1.35 -8.28 -2.98
N ALA A 150 2.07 -8.68 -4.03
CA ALA A 150 2.14 -10.06 -4.53
C ALA A 150 3.60 -10.48 -4.66
N GLY A 151 4.02 -11.48 -3.90
CA GLY A 151 5.42 -11.89 -3.86
C GLY A 151 6.34 -10.70 -3.54
N ASP A 152 7.30 -10.44 -4.42
CA ASP A 152 8.28 -9.36 -4.29
C ASP A 152 7.83 -8.01 -4.91
N ILE A 153 6.57 -7.91 -5.34
CA ILE A 153 6.05 -6.78 -6.12
C ILE A 153 4.99 -6.02 -5.32
N VAL A 154 5.14 -4.70 -5.27
CA VAL A 154 4.15 -3.77 -4.74
C VAL A 154 3.31 -3.26 -5.90
N PHE A 155 2.05 -3.62 -5.91
CA PHE A 155 1.06 -3.11 -6.85
C PHE A 155 0.24 -2.02 -6.20
N PHE A 156 -0.15 -1.01 -6.97
CA PHE A 156 -1.14 -0.06 -6.51
C PHE A 156 -1.83 0.58 -7.70
N THR A 157 -3.08 0.96 -7.50
CA THR A 157 -3.86 1.70 -8.49
C THR A 157 -3.97 3.16 -8.09
N THR A 158 -4.20 4.03 -9.08
CA THR A 158 -4.39 5.48 -8.88
C THR A 158 -5.54 5.95 -9.74
N THR A 159 -6.29 6.96 -9.28
CA THR A 159 -7.44 7.48 -10.03
C THR A 159 -7.22 8.93 -10.47
N SER A 160 -7.12 9.17 -11.77
CA SER A 160 -6.88 10.47 -12.41
C SER A 160 -8.16 11.25 -12.65
N PHE A 161 -8.46 12.27 -11.84
CA PHE A 161 -9.65 13.11 -12.05
C PHE A 161 -9.46 14.11 -13.20
N LYS A 162 -10.57 14.50 -13.83
CA LYS A 162 -10.61 15.47 -14.95
C LYS A 162 -11.35 16.75 -14.56
N PRO A 163 -10.75 17.58 -13.71
CA PRO A 163 -11.43 18.68 -13.05
C PRO A 163 -11.73 19.87 -13.98
N GLN A 164 -10.95 20.04 -15.05
CA GLN A 164 -11.25 21.01 -16.11
C GLN A 164 -12.46 20.61 -16.97
N THR A 165 -12.92 19.36 -16.85
CA THR A 165 -14.12 18.83 -17.53
C THR A 165 -14.98 18.06 -16.53
N PRO A 166 -15.69 18.76 -15.63
CA PRO A 166 -16.52 18.15 -14.61
C PRO A 166 -17.47 17.09 -15.19
N CYS A 167 -17.76 16.05 -14.40
CA CYS A 167 -18.57 14.89 -14.80
C CYS A 167 -17.95 14.00 -15.89
N THR A 168 -16.72 14.26 -16.33
CA THR A 168 -15.96 13.29 -17.13
C THR A 168 -15.43 12.20 -16.22
N ALA A 169 -15.58 10.94 -16.66
CA ALA A 169 -15.03 9.81 -15.92
C ALA A 169 -13.50 9.93 -15.76
N PRO A 170 -12.96 9.58 -14.58
CA PRO A 170 -11.53 9.63 -14.31
C PRO A 170 -10.78 8.55 -15.11
N ASP A 171 -9.45 8.62 -15.14
CA ASP A 171 -8.59 7.55 -15.72
C ASP A 171 -7.86 6.81 -14.60
N ALA A 172 -7.91 5.49 -14.56
CA ALA A 172 -7.14 4.72 -13.60
C ALA A 172 -5.73 4.40 -14.13
N LYS A 173 -4.75 4.26 -13.25
CA LYS A 173 -3.41 3.74 -13.58
C LYS A 173 -3.04 2.60 -12.66
N LEU A 174 -2.39 1.57 -13.20
CA LEU A 174 -1.82 0.47 -12.45
C LEU A 174 -0.30 0.62 -12.44
N TYR A 175 0.30 0.52 -11.26
CA TYR A 175 1.74 0.53 -11.06
C TYR A 175 2.22 -0.77 -10.44
N ALA A 176 3.48 -1.12 -10.72
CA ALA A 176 4.19 -2.25 -10.14
C ALA A 176 5.62 -1.81 -9.79
N LEU A 177 6.00 -2.02 -8.53
CA LEU A 177 7.31 -1.62 -8.00
C LEU A 177 8.00 -2.80 -7.31
N THR A 178 9.32 -2.84 -7.33
CA THR A 178 10.07 -3.66 -6.36
C THR A 178 9.93 -3.07 -4.96
N PHE A 179 10.28 -3.83 -3.93
CA PHE A 179 10.35 -3.36 -2.54
C PHE A 179 11.35 -2.20 -2.30
N ILE A 180 12.19 -1.87 -3.30
CA ILE A 180 13.08 -0.70 -3.33
C ILE A 180 12.67 0.38 -4.36
N GLY A 181 11.49 0.25 -4.96
CA GLY A 181 10.89 1.31 -5.79
C GLY A 181 11.34 1.34 -7.26
N GLY A 182 12.10 0.34 -7.70
CA GLY A 182 12.35 0.13 -9.14
C GLY A 182 11.09 -0.38 -9.85
N PRO A 183 11.09 -0.45 -11.20
CA PRO A 183 10.07 -1.16 -11.97
C PRO A 183 9.85 -2.59 -11.41
N ALA A 184 8.78 -3.29 -11.76
CA ALA A 184 8.63 -4.70 -11.38
C ALA A 184 7.88 -5.53 -12.43
N TYR A 185 7.78 -4.98 -13.63
CA TYR A 185 6.94 -5.52 -14.69
C TYR A 185 7.63 -5.28 -16.03
N ASP A 186 7.64 -6.29 -16.90
CA ASP A 186 8.10 -6.19 -18.28
C ASP A 186 7.08 -5.39 -19.09
N THR A 187 7.31 -4.08 -19.17
CA THR A 187 6.43 -3.12 -19.84
C THR A 187 6.72 -3.00 -21.34
N ASN A 188 7.82 -3.58 -21.81
CA ASN A 188 8.29 -3.46 -23.19
C ASN A 188 8.19 -4.80 -23.97
N ALA A 189 7.82 -5.88 -23.29
CA ALA A 189 7.66 -7.24 -23.80
C ALA A 189 8.95 -7.87 -24.34
N ASP A 190 10.11 -7.51 -23.79
CA ASP A 190 11.41 -8.08 -24.17
C ASP A 190 11.80 -9.35 -23.37
N ASN A 191 10.91 -9.78 -22.46
CA ASN A 191 11.07 -10.91 -21.53
C ASN A 191 12.22 -10.70 -20.53
N LYS A 192 12.53 -9.45 -20.20
CA LYS A 192 13.44 -9.08 -19.12
C LYS A 192 12.74 -8.14 -18.15
N PHE A 193 13.33 -8.07 -16.98
CA PHE A 193 12.94 -7.11 -15.97
C PHE A 193 14.17 -6.26 -15.67
N ASP A 194 14.22 -5.04 -16.20
CA ASP A 194 15.38 -4.16 -16.03
C ASP A 194 15.01 -2.66 -15.96
N SER A 195 16.04 -1.81 -15.97
CA SER A 195 15.85 -0.36 -15.86
C SER A 195 15.23 0.29 -17.11
N SER A 196 15.06 -0.45 -18.21
CA SER A 196 14.31 0.00 -19.39
C SER A 196 12.80 -0.13 -19.21
N ASP A 197 12.35 -0.82 -18.16
CA ASP A 197 10.95 -0.92 -17.80
C ASP A 197 10.42 0.30 -17.05
N SER A 198 9.11 0.48 -17.13
CA SER A 198 8.36 1.51 -16.40
C SER A 198 7.72 0.93 -15.14
N THR A 199 7.64 1.75 -14.10
CA THR A 199 6.83 1.44 -12.91
C THR A 199 5.32 1.54 -13.19
N LEU A 200 4.93 2.29 -14.23
CA LEU A 200 3.56 2.37 -14.74
C LEU A 200 3.30 1.20 -15.70
N VAL A 201 2.40 0.30 -15.31
CA VAL A 201 2.04 -0.90 -16.07
C VAL A 201 0.95 -0.61 -17.10
N LYS A 202 -0.12 0.07 -16.69
CA LYS A 202 -1.29 0.30 -17.56
C LYS A 202 -2.01 1.60 -17.20
N THR A 203 -2.52 2.28 -18.21
CA THR A 203 -3.49 3.37 -18.07
C THR A 203 -4.84 2.90 -18.59
N LEU A 204 -5.90 3.14 -17.82
CA LEU A 204 -7.27 2.73 -18.07
C LEU A 204 -8.14 3.98 -18.18
N ILE A 205 -8.50 4.34 -19.40
CA ILE A 205 -9.15 5.61 -19.70
C ILE A 205 -10.65 5.54 -19.37
N GLY A 206 -11.17 6.56 -18.71
CA GLY A 206 -12.61 6.76 -18.47
C GLY A 206 -13.22 5.81 -17.45
N VAL A 207 -12.40 5.24 -16.56
CA VAL A 207 -12.81 4.28 -15.53
C VAL A 207 -12.05 4.51 -14.23
N ARG A 208 -12.69 4.13 -13.11
CA ARG A 208 -12.01 3.96 -11.81
C ARG A 208 -11.51 2.53 -11.67
N ALA A 209 -10.44 2.36 -10.90
CA ALA A 209 -9.97 1.06 -10.46
C ALA A 209 -10.09 0.95 -8.94
N THR A 210 -10.38 -0.25 -8.45
CA THR A 210 -10.30 -0.55 -7.01
C THR A 210 -8.84 -0.74 -6.58
N ALA A 211 -8.62 -0.82 -5.27
CA ALA A 211 -7.39 -1.41 -4.75
C ALA A 211 -7.16 -2.79 -5.39
N PRO A 212 -5.92 -3.12 -5.80
CA PRO A 212 -5.59 -4.47 -6.20
C PRO A 212 -5.66 -5.43 -5.02
N PHE A 213 -5.82 -6.71 -5.31
CA PHE A 213 -5.68 -7.80 -4.35
C PHE A 213 -5.17 -9.04 -5.07
N ILE A 214 -4.61 -9.98 -4.31
CA ILE A 214 -3.99 -11.17 -4.86
C ILE A 214 -4.87 -12.39 -4.61
N VAL A 215 -5.17 -13.13 -5.67
CA VAL A 215 -5.88 -14.41 -5.62
C VAL A 215 -5.06 -15.42 -6.39
N ASP A 216 -4.65 -16.50 -5.73
CA ASP A 216 -3.92 -17.60 -6.37
C ASP A 216 -2.71 -17.09 -7.19
N GLN A 217 -1.92 -16.20 -6.60
CA GLN A 217 -0.75 -15.55 -7.24
C GLN A 217 -1.06 -14.65 -8.43
N HIS A 218 -2.33 -14.37 -8.71
CA HIS A 218 -2.77 -13.41 -9.71
C HIS A 218 -3.17 -12.09 -9.07
N LEU A 219 -2.91 -11.02 -9.80
CA LEU A 219 -3.30 -9.67 -9.45
C LEU A 219 -4.69 -9.43 -10.01
N VAL A 220 -5.63 -9.14 -9.13
CA VAL A 220 -7.01 -8.84 -9.48
C VAL A 220 -7.35 -7.43 -9.01
N PHE A 221 -8.06 -6.68 -9.83
CA PHE A 221 -8.66 -5.41 -9.42
C PHE A 221 -9.92 -5.13 -10.23
N GLY A 222 -10.88 -4.45 -9.62
CA GLY A 222 -12.07 -3.98 -10.30
C GLY A 222 -11.76 -2.77 -11.18
N VAL A 223 -12.34 -2.73 -12.38
CA VAL A 223 -12.25 -1.63 -13.33
C VAL A 223 -13.63 -1.37 -13.91
N GLY A 224 -14.24 -0.24 -13.54
CA GLY A 224 -15.64 0.04 -13.91
C GLY A 224 -16.58 -1.07 -13.43
N THR A 225 -17.19 -1.81 -14.35
CA THR A 225 -18.11 -2.94 -14.05
C THR A 225 -17.45 -4.31 -14.18
N ASN A 226 -16.15 -4.37 -14.48
CA ASN A 226 -15.44 -5.60 -14.76
C ASN A 226 -14.35 -5.86 -13.71
N LEU A 227 -13.92 -7.12 -13.60
CA LEU A 227 -12.66 -7.47 -12.94
C LEU A 227 -11.58 -7.60 -14.01
N GLN A 228 -10.41 -7.02 -13.77
CA GLN A 228 -9.21 -7.33 -14.54
C GLN A 228 -8.31 -8.25 -13.72
N MET A 229 -7.78 -9.25 -14.40
CA MET A 229 -6.84 -10.21 -13.85
C MET A 229 -5.58 -10.17 -14.70
N PHE A 230 -4.46 -9.97 -14.05
CA PHE A 230 -3.15 -10.15 -14.64
C PHE A 230 -2.65 -11.51 -14.14
N GLY A 231 -1.90 -12.24 -14.96
CA GLY A 231 -1.17 -13.45 -14.56
C GLY A 231 -0.46 -14.09 -15.74
N ASP A 232 0.17 -15.23 -15.52
CA ASP A 232 0.56 -16.09 -16.62
C ASP A 232 -0.68 -16.83 -17.13
N LYS A 233 -1.00 -16.68 -18.41
CA LYS A 233 -2.15 -17.34 -19.04
C LYS A 233 -1.93 -18.85 -19.25
N ASP A 234 -0.67 -19.28 -19.31
CA ASP A 234 -0.27 -20.64 -19.69
C ASP A 234 0.21 -21.46 -18.48
N ASP A 235 0.47 -20.83 -17.33
CA ASP A 235 0.97 -21.48 -16.12
C ASP A 235 0.23 -20.98 -14.86
N PHE A 236 -0.69 -21.80 -14.35
CA PHE A 236 -1.19 -21.65 -12.99
C PHE A 236 -0.07 -22.14 -12.06
N ASN A 237 0.79 -21.23 -11.62
CA ASN A 237 2.02 -21.61 -10.93
C ASN A 237 1.72 -22.13 -9.51
N ASN A 238 1.51 -23.44 -9.40
CA ASN A 238 1.01 -24.13 -8.19
C ASN A 238 2.05 -24.29 -7.06
N GLY A 239 3.11 -23.47 -7.03
CA GLY A 239 4.20 -23.57 -6.06
C GLY A 239 3.92 -22.78 -4.78
N VAL A 240 3.50 -23.44 -3.70
CA VAL A 240 3.37 -22.82 -2.37
C VAL A 240 4.77 -22.60 -1.78
N GLY A 241 5.15 -21.35 -1.51
CA GLY A 241 6.18 -21.04 -0.50
C GLY A 241 7.66 -21.10 -0.91
N GLN A 242 8.05 -20.84 -2.15
CA GLN A 242 9.46 -20.55 -2.47
C GLN A 242 9.72 -19.06 -2.70
N ALA A 243 10.56 -18.47 -1.83
CA ALA A 243 11.15 -17.13 -1.91
C ALA A 243 12.09 -16.91 -3.13
N GLY A 244 11.87 -17.64 -4.22
CA GLY A 244 12.65 -17.58 -5.45
C GLY A 244 11.80 -17.59 -6.73
N VAL A 245 10.46 -17.65 -6.64
CA VAL A 245 9.57 -17.69 -7.80
C VAL A 245 9.10 -16.28 -8.11
N ARG A 246 9.88 -15.61 -8.96
CA ARG A 246 9.54 -14.32 -9.57
C ARG A 246 8.41 -14.56 -10.55
N ILE A 247 7.37 -13.75 -10.48
CA ILE A 247 6.21 -13.89 -11.34
C ILE A 247 6.61 -13.32 -12.72
N LEU A 248 7.10 -14.22 -13.60
CA LEU A 248 7.96 -13.93 -14.75
C LEU A 248 7.22 -13.73 -16.08
N SER A 249 5.90 -13.76 -16.09
CA SER A 249 5.11 -13.60 -17.31
C SER A 249 3.70 -13.18 -16.90
N TRP A 250 3.40 -11.90 -17.07
CA TRP A 250 2.07 -11.36 -16.82
C TRP A 250 1.49 -10.89 -18.16
N ARG A 251 0.38 -11.48 -18.60
CA ARG A 251 -0.45 -10.97 -19.69
C ARG A 251 -1.85 -10.75 -19.15
N GLU A 252 -2.61 -9.86 -19.77
CA GLU A 252 -4.04 -9.70 -19.48
C GLU A 252 -4.74 -11.04 -19.78
N ILE A 253 -5.29 -11.67 -18.74
CA ILE A 253 -6.11 -12.88 -18.88
C ILE A 253 -7.54 -12.36 -19.04
N ARG A 254 -8.09 -12.51 -20.25
CA ARG A 254 -9.47 -12.11 -20.56
C ARG A 254 -10.48 -13.08 -20.01
#